data_AF-A0A5C2S2B4-F1
#
_entry.id   AF-A0A5C2S2B4-F1
#
_cell.length_a   1.000
_cell.length_b   1.000
_cell.length_c   1.000
_cell.angle_alpha   90.00
_cell.angle_beta   90.00
_cell.angle_gamma   90.00
#
_symmetry.space_group_name_H-M   'P 1'
#
loop_
_entity.id
_entity.type
_entity.pdbx_description
1 polymer ?
#
loop_
_entity_poly.entity_id
_entity_poly.type
_entity_poly.pdbx_seq_one_letter_code
_entity_poly.pdbx_strand_id
1 'polypeptide(L)'
;MPPSRQSKGKRRDPGIDIEALAQQKAKYFRIHAEETHFLASDPTARDKAIAKLYQNPEVKKGPFCANTLVGLDDDPDAFLRAVDEVFENPDRSIDQRVIRMHAAMSGLLVFNQHKIKKPLSNYKGLEWKVHARSHKIHNEWMNKNIPAPHTRLNAFALQGPVQKPLTPPPSRVAPTSTKPLTPNAVDGILSKAKRDDLLKMRFVLEGNIAEDRGVWEVESYCMKRSGDVVYNVLFEDVDEPIPHDEADMRLLLHDSLVAV
;
A
#
# COMPACT_ATOMS: atom_id res chain seq x y z
N MET A 1 -27.33 -41.14 -15.57
CA MET A 1 -26.16 -41.14 -14.66
C MET A 1 -25.77 -39.70 -14.40
N PRO A 2 -25.79 -39.20 -13.15
CA PRO A 2 -25.26 -37.87 -12.84
C PRO A 2 -23.73 -37.93 -12.76
N PRO A 3 -23.01 -36.88 -13.17
CA PRO A 3 -21.56 -36.86 -13.10
C PRO A 3 -21.08 -36.75 -11.65
N SER A 4 -20.08 -37.58 -11.35
CA SER A 4 -19.31 -37.63 -10.12
C SER A 4 -18.79 -36.25 -9.70
N ARG A 5 -19.15 -35.82 -8.48
CA ARG A 5 -18.49 -34.70 -7.79
C ARG A 5 -17.05 -35.11 -7.50
N GLN A 6 -16.12 -34.67 -8.34
CA GLN A 6 -14.71 -34.65 -7.97
C GLN A 6 -14.57 -33.70 -6.77
N SER A 7 -14.18 -34.26 -5.63
CA SER A 7 -13.76 -33.47 -4.48
C SER A 7 -12.57 -32.62 -4.91
N LYS A 8 -12.77 -31.29 -5.04
CA LYS A 8 -11.67 -30.32 -5.16
C LYS A 8 -10.72 -30.57 -3.99
N GLY A 9 -9.54 -31.10 -4.30
CA GLY A 9 -8.51 -31.33 -3.31
C GLY A 9 -8.23 -30.02 -2.60
N LYS A 10 -8.33 -30.01 -1.27
CA LYS A 10 -7.84 -28.91 -0.42
C LYS A 10 -6.39 -28.65 -0.82
N ARG A 11 -6.13 -27.61 -1.63
CA ARG A 11 -4.78 -27.08 -1.82
C ARG A 11 -4.26 -26.75 -0.43
N ARG A 12 -3.15 -27.39 -0.04
CA ARG A 12 -2.45 -27.08 1.20
C ARG A 12 -2.04 -25.62 1.13
N ASP A 13 -2.44 -24.84 2.14
CA ASP A 13 -1.92 -23.49 2.36
C ASP A 13 -0.38 -23.62 2.36
N PRO A 14 0.39 -22.81 1.60
CA PRO A 14 1.81 -23.07 1.34
C PRO A 14 2.72 -22.89 2.58
N GLY A 15 2.16 -22.82 3.79
CA GLY A 15 2.88 -22.53 5.02
C GLY A 15 3.37 -21.09 5.09
N ILE A 16 2.71 -20.17 4.38
CA ILE A 16 3.10 -18.76 4.31
C ILE A 16 2.59 -18.04 5.55
N ASP A 17 3.53 -17.50 6.33
CA ASP A 17 3.21 -16.71 7.50
C ASP A 17 2.86 -15.26 7.09
N ILE A 18 1.56 -15.02 6.94
CA ILE A 18 1.01 -13.70 6.60
C ILE A 18 1.39 -12.66 7.67
N GLU A 19 1.37 -13.04 8.95
CA GLU A 19 1.62 -12.11 10.04
C GLU A 19 3.08 -11.69 10.06
N ALA A 20 4.01 -12.62 9.89
CA ALA A 20 5.44 -12.31 9.81
C ALA A 20 5.75 -11.37 8.63
N LEU A 21 5.20 -11.66 7.44
CA LEU A 21 5.38 -10.81 6.26
C LEU A 21 4.78 -9.41 6.47
N ALA A 22 3.58 -9.34 7.06
CA ALA A 22 2.90 -8.09 7.32
C ALA A 22 3.63 -7.24 8.37
N GLN A 23 4.16 -7.86 9.43
CA GLN A 23 4.96 -7.17 10.46
C GLN A 23 6.25 -6.60 9.88
N GLN A 24 7.00 -7.36 9.08
CA GLN A 24 8.22 -6.86 8.45
C GLN A 24 7.93 -5.72 7.48
N LYS A 25 6.88 -5.84 6.66
CA LYS A 25 6.45 -4.75 5.78
C LYS A 25 6.06 -3.49 6.56
N ALA A 26 5.29 -3.67 7.65
CA ALA A 26 4.90 -2.56 8.51
C ALA A 26 6.09 -1.92 9.23
N LYS A 27 7.14 -2.68 9.58
CA LYS A 27 8.39 -2.14 10.14
C LYS A 27 8.99 -1.08 9.22
N TYR A 28 9.15 -1.38 7.93
CA TYR A 28 9.68 -0.40 6.97
C TYR A 28 8.81 0.85 6.85
N PHE A 29 7.48 0.70 6.79
CA PHE A 29 6.56 1.85 6.77
C PHE A 29 6.69 2.73 8.02
N ARG A 30 6.77 2.12 9.21
CA ARG A 30 6.90 2.84 10.48
C ARG A 30 8.18 3.66 10.54
N ILE A 31 9.32 3.05 10.20
CA ILE A 31 10.61 3.74 10.19
C ILE A 31 10.59 4.88 9.18
N HIS A 32 10.10 4.63 7.96
CA HIS A 32 9.97 5.69 6.97
C HIS A 32 9.13 6.86 7.47
N ALA A 33 7.97 6.59 8.07
CA ALA A 33 7.08 7.62 8.60
C ALA A 33 7.70 8.38 9.78
N GLU A 34 8.36 7.69 10.71
CA GLU A 34 9.06 8.28 11.85
C GLU A 34 10.14 9.26 11.39
N GLU A 35 11.03 8.82 10.49
CA GLU A 35 12.12 9.66 10.02
C GLU A 35 11.60 10.82 9.17
N THR A 36 10.59 10.59 8.31
CA THR A 36 9.94 11.65 7.54
C THR A 36 9.35 12.73 8.46
N HIS A 37 8.68 12.31 9.54
CA HIS A 37 8.08 13.23 10.50
C HIS A 37 9.16 14.08 11.19
N PHE A 38 10.26 13.47 11.62
CA PHE A 38 11.36 14.20 12.25
C PHE A 38 12.03 15.16 11.27
N LEU A 39 12.37 14.68 10.07
CA LEU A 39 13.05 15.47 9.03
C LEU A 39 12.19 16.62 8.48
N ALA A 40 10.87 16.55 8.64
CA ALA A 40 9.98 17.65 8.27
C ALA A 40 10.16 18.91 9.14
N SER A 41 10.79 18.79 10.31
CA SER A 41 11.05 19.93 11.20
C SER A 41 12.14 20.88 10.67
N ASP A 42 13.08 20.38 9.87
CA ASP A 42 14.11 21.17 9.20
C ASP A 42 14.31 20.70 7.75
N PRO A 43 13.46 21.17 6.81
CA PRO A 43 13.54 20.80 5.41
C PRO A 43 14.88 21.17 4.76
N THR A 44 15.49 22.28 5.16
CA THR A 44 16.76 22.75 4.58
C THR A 44 17.90 21.80 4.94
N ALA A 45 18.00 21.41 6.22
CA ALA A 45 19.01 20.45 6.66
C ALA A 45 18.75 19.06 6.07
N ARG A 46 17.48 18.63 5.98
CA ARG A 46 17.09 17.40 5.29
C ARG A 46 17.58 17.40 3.84
N ASP A 47 17.26 18.43 3.08
CA ASP A 47 17.59 18.48 1.65
C ASP A 47 19.12 18.53 1.42
N LYS A 48 19.85 19.22 2.30
CA LYS A 48 21.32 19.19 2.31
C LYS A 48 21.88 17.79 2.59
N ALA A 49 21.32 17.08 3.57
CA ALA A 49 21.72 15.71 3.91
C ALA A 49 21.37 14.72 2.79
N ILE A 50 20.22 14.89 2.13
CA ILE A 50 19.84 14.13 0.93
C ILE A 50 20.87 14.38 -0.19
N ALA A 51 21.18 15.65 -0.48
CA ALA A 51 22.18 15.97 -1.51
C ALA A 51 23.55 15.35 -1.20
N LYS A 52 23.97 15.36 0.07
CA LYS A 52 25.19 14.69 0.55
C LYS A 52 25.13 13.17 0.36
N LEU A 53 24.01 12.53 0.67
CA LEU A 53 23.82 11.09 0.46
C LEU A 53 24.03 10.72 -1.02
N TYR A 54 23.43 11.47 -1.95
CA TYR A 54 23.55 11.20 -3.40
C TYR A 54 24.93 11.55 -3.99
N GLN A 55 25.82 12.18 -3.24
CA GLN A 55 27.23 12.33 -3.62
C GLN A 55 28.04 11.05 -3.35
N ASN A 56 27.56 10.12 -2.51
CA ASN A 56 28.24 8.86 -2.26
C ASN A 56 28.15 7.96 -3.50
N PRO A 57 29.29 7.50 -4.07
CA PRO A 57 29.30 6.62 -5.26
C PRO A 57 28.63 5.27 -5.04
N GLU A 58 28.51 4.80 -3.78
CA GLU A 58 27.86 3.53 -3.44
C GLU A 58 26.33 3.62 -3.51
N VAL A 59 25.77 4.83 -3.49
CA VAL A 59 24.32 5.03 -3.64
C VAL A 59 23.95 4.78 -5.10
N LYS A 60 23.21 3.71 -5.34
CA LYS A 60 22.80 3.30 -6.69
C LYS A 60 21.98 4.39 -7.37
N LYS A 61 22.44 4.80 -8.55
CA LYS A 61 21.80 5.81 -9.41
C LYS A 61 20.86 5.13 -10.39
N GLY A 62 19.73 5.76 -10.69
CA GLY A 62 18.75 5.27 -11.66
C GLY A 62 17.34 5.27 -11.09
N PRO A 63 16.39 4.61 -11.78
CA PRO A 63 15.02 4.48 -11.30
C PRO A 63 15.01 3.84 -9.92
N PHE A 64 14.29 4.47 -8.99
CA PHE A 64 14.22 4.01 -7.61
C PHE A 64 13.26 2.81 -7.50
N CYS A 65 13.76 1.62 -7.84
CA CYS A 65 13.00 0.37 -7.87
C CYS A 65 13.86 -0.83 -7.41
N ALA A 66 13.22 -1.95 -7.10
CA ALA A 66 13.90 -3.14 -6.57
C ALA A 66 15.02 -3.66 -7.47
N ASN A 67 14.82 -3.66 -8.80
CA ASN A 67 15.81 -4.16 -9.76
C ASN A 67 17.07 -3.27 -9.87
N THR A 68 16.95 -1.98 -9.53
CA THR A 68 18.11 -1.11 -9.43
C THR A 68 18.86 -1.39 -8.12
N LEU A 69 18.13 -1.62 -7.03
CA LEU A 69 18.67 -1.81 -5.69
C LEU A 69 19.34 -3.18 -5.49
N VAL A 70 18.79 -4.23 -6.10
CA VAL A 70 19.30 -5.61 -6.06
C VAL A 70 19.40 -6.10 -7.50
N GLY A 71 20.62 -6.38 -7.96
CA GLY A 71 20.90 -6.93 -9.28
C GLY A 71 20.33 -8.34 -9.44
N LEU A 72 20.35 -8.86 -10.67
CA LEU A 72 19.82 -10.18 -10.98
C LEU A 72 20.50 -11.31 -10.19
N ASP A 73 21.80 -11.17 -9.95
CA ASP A 73 22.63 -12.16 -9.25
C ASP A 73 22.87 -11.79 -7.77
N ASP A 74 22.35 -10.66 -7.30
CA ASP A 74 22.49 -10.23 -5.91
C ASP A 74 21.50 -10.99 -5.01
N ASP A 75 21.90 -11.27 -3.77
CA ASP A 75 21.02 -11.88 -2.76
C ASP A 75 20.10 -10.82 -2.13
N PRO A 76 18.77 -10.87 -2.37
CA PRO A 76 17.82 -9.95 -1.76
C PRO A 76 17.80 -10.04 -0.23
N ASP A 77 18.12 -11.20 0.35
CA ASP A 77 18.08 -11.41 1.81
C ASP A 77 19.30 -10.83 2.50
N ALA A 78 20.48 -10.89 1.87
CA ALA A 78 21.63 -10.09 2.27
C ALA A 78 21.32 -8.59 2.22
N PHE A 79 20.69 -8.10 1.16
CA PHE A 79 20.30 -6.69 1.06
C PHE A 79 19.35 -6.26 2.18
N LEU A 80 18.29 -7.04 2.42
CA LEU A 80 17.31 -6.73 3.46
C LEU A 80 17.92 -6.78 4.87
N ARG A 81 18.87 -7.70 5.12
CA ARG A 81 19.63 -7.73 6.39
C ARG A 81 20.48 -6.47 6.56
N ALA A 82 21.20 -6.04 5.53
CA ALA A 82 21.97 -4.81 5.58
C ALA A 82 21.09 -3.57 5.83
N VAL A 83 19.88 -3.54 5.25
CA VAL A 83 18.88 -2.50 5.56
C VAL A 83 18.45 -2.55 7.02
N ASP A 84 18.19 -3.74 7.56
CA ASP A 84 17.79 -3.90 8.96
C ASP A 84 18.93 -3.48 9.93
N GLU A 85 20.19 -3.74 9.59
CA GLU A 85 21.36 -3.29 10.36
C GLU A 85 21.47 -1.76 10.44
N VAL A 86 21.10 -1.04 9.37
CA VAL A 86 21.01 0.44 9.39
C VAL A 86 20.05 0.92 10.48
N PHE A 87 19.00 0.13 10.78
CA PHE A 87 18.01 0.49 11.78
C PHE A 87 18.49 0.27 13.22
N GLU A 88 19.50 -0.56 13.43
CA GLU A 88 20.10 -0.81 14.74
C GLU A 88 21.11 0.27 15.15
N ASN A 89 21.55 1.12 14.21
CA ASN A 89 22.45 2.23 14.54
C ASN A 89 21.75 3.18 15.54
N PRO A 90 22.34 3.49 16.71
CA PRO A 90 21.74 4.38 17.70
C PRO A 90 21.84 5.87 17.35
N ASP A 91 22.71 6.26 16.41
CA ASP A 91 22.83 7.65 15.97
C ASP A 91 21.53 8.14 15.30
N ARG A 92 21.16 9.36 15.65
CA ARG A 92 19.94 10.06 15.21
C ARG A 92 20.25 11.46 14.69
N SER A 93 21.48 11.69 14.24
CA SER A 93 21.89 12.86 13.45
C SER A 93 21.03 13.00 12.18
N ILE A 94 20.94 14.21 11.62
CA ILE A 94 20.13 14.47 10.41
C ILE A 94 20.59 13.59 9.24
N ASP A 95 21.91 13.47 9.04
CA ASP A 95 22.50 12.59 8.03
C ASP A 95 22.05 11.14 8.22
N GLN A 96 22.14 10.64 9.46
CA GLN A 96 21.76 9.26 9.76
C GLN A 96 20.26 9.02 9.63
N ARG A 97 19.42 9.99 9.97
CA ARG A 97 17.96 9.90 9.76
C ARG A 97 17.58 9.88 8.29
N VAL A 98 18.28 10.65 7.44
CA VAL A 98 18.10 10.57 5.99
C VAL A 98 18.52 9.22 5.44
N ILE A 99 19.62 8.64 5.95
CA ILE A 99 20.05 7.28 5.59
C ILE A 99 18.98 6.25 6.00
N ARG A 100 18.48 6.31 7.23
CA ARG A 100 17.41 5.41 7.73
C ARG A 100 16.14 5.54 6.91
N MET A 101 15.72 6.76 6.55
CA MET A 101 14.56 7.02 5.68
C MET A 101 14.74 6.38 4.29
N HIS A 102 15.91 6.58 3.65
CA HIS A 102 16.22 5.98 2.34
C HIS A 102 16.31 4.45 2.42
N ALA A 103 16.93 3.92 3.46
CA ALA A 103 17.05 2.48 3.70
C ALA A 103 15.67 1.84 3.91
N ALA A 104 14.78 2.46 4.68
CA ALA A 104 13.41 1.99 4.88
C ALA A 104 12.61 1.91 3.58
N MET A 105 12.68 2.95 2.74
CA MET A 105 12.00 2.90 1.45
C MET A 105 12.63 1.87 0.49
N SER A 106 13.96 1.78 0.47
CA SER A 106 14.68 0.79 -0.35
C SER A 106 14.35 -0.64 0.07
N GLY A 107 14.35 -0.92 1.38
CA GLY A 107 13.95 -2.19 1.97
C GLY A 107 12.52 -2.55 1.64
N LEU A 108 11.59 -1.58 1.71
CA LEU A 108 10.19 -1.80 1.35
C LEU A 108 10.03 -2.22 -0.12
N LEU A 109 10.75 -1.58 -1.04
CA LEU A 109 10.71 -1.92 -2.47
C LEU A 109 11.23 -3.32 -2.74
N VAL A 110 12.40 -3.66 -2.18
CA VAL A 110 13.01 -4.99 -2.34
C VAL A 110 12.16 -6.07 -1.67
N PHE A 111 11.64 -5.81 -0.48
CA PHE A 111 10.77 -6.74 0.25
C PHE A 111 9.47 -7.00 -0.52
N ASN A 112 8.79 -5.96 -1.00
CA ASN A 112 7.59 -6.12 -1.81
C ASN A 112 7.87 -6.96 -3.05
N GLN A 113 8.97 -6.72 -3.76
CA GLN A 113 9.29 -7.46 -4.98
C GLN A 113 9.66 -8.92 -4.70
N HIS A 114 10.54 -9.17 -3.73
CA HIS A 114 11.19 -10.47 -3.54
C HIS A 114 10.56 -11.35 -2.44
N LYS A 115 9.80 -10.78 -1.50
CA LYS A 115 9.11 -11.52 -0.44
C LYS A 115 7.60 -11.59 -0.61
N ILE A 116 7.01 -10.71 -1.40
CA ILE A 116 5.57 -10.66 -1.63
C ILE A 116 5.25 -10.97 -3.09
N LYS A 117 5.53 -10.06 -4.04
CA LYS A 117 5.08 -10.16 -5.43
C LYS A 117 5.57 -11.42 -6.14
N LYS A 118 6.89 -11.67 -6.15
CA LYS A 118 7.45 -12.87 -6.82
C LYS A 118 7.00 -14.18 -6.13
N PRO A 119 7.11 -14.35 -4.79
CA PRO A 119 6.73 -15.62 -4.16
C PRO A 119 5.22 -15.88 -4.14
N LEU A 120 4.39 -14.83 -4.12
CA LEU A 120 2.93 -14.93 -4.02
C LEU A 120 2.23 -14.71 -5.37
N SER A 121 2.95 -14.72 -6.48
CA SER A 121 2.38 -14.42 -7.81
C SER A 121 1.16 -15.29 -8.15
N ASN A 122 1.18 -16.55 -7.73
CA ASN A 122 0.09 -17.53 -7.93
C ASN A 122 -0.92 -17.58 -6.77
N TYR A 123 -0.76 -16.72 -5.77
CA TYR A 123 -1.54 -16.68 -4.54
C TYR A 123 -1.99 -15.24 -4.22
N LYS A 124 -2.68 -14.60 -5.18
CA LYS A 124 -3.11 -13.19 -5.08
C LYS A 124 -3.91 -12.87 -3.81
N GLY A 125 -4.74 -13.81 -3.34
CA GLY A 125 -5.44 -13.65 -2.05
C GLY A 125 -4.50 -13.59 -0.84
N LEU A 126 -3.36 -14.29 -0.87
CA LEU A 126 -2.35 -14.20 0.20
C LEU A 126 -1.55 -12.89 0.11
N GLU A 127 -1.18 -12.47 -1.10
CA GLU A 127 -0.56 -11.16 -1.36
C GLU A 127 -1.43 -10.04 -0.76
N TRP A 128 -2.72 -10.03 -1.08
CA TRP A 128 -3.65 -9.03 -0.56
C TRP A 128 -3.74 -9.05 0.97
N LYS A 129 -3.87 -10.23 1.59
CA LYS A 129 -3.90 -10.35 3.05
C LYS A 129 -2.65 -9.78 3.72
N VAL A 130 -1.46 -9.98 3.14
CA VAL A 130 -0.22 -9.38 3.65
C VAL A 130 -0.28 -7.85 3.55
N HIS A 131 -0.73 -7.31 2.42
CA HIS A 131 -0.89 -5.87 2.23
C HIS A 131 -1.88 -5.26 3.24
N ALA A 132 -3.10 -5.77 3.30
CA ALA A 132 -4.15 -5.27 4.18
C ALA A 132 -3.73 -5.34 5.66
N ARG A 133 -3.14 -6.48 6.08
CA ARG A 133 -2.63 -6.62 7.44
C ARG A 133 -1.50 -5.65 7.74
N SER A 134 -0.55 -5.45 6.82
CA SER A 134 0.56 -4.50 7.02
C SER A 134 0.08 -3.06 7.16
N HIS A 135 -0.94 -2.66 6.38
CA HIS A 135 -1.55 -1.33 6.49
C HIS A 135 -2.26 -1.15 7.82
N LYS A 136 -3.00 -2.15 8.28
CA LYS A 136 -3.64 -2.11 9.61
C LYS A 136 -2.61 -1.91 10.72
N ILE A 137 -1.55 -2.73 10.73
CA ILE A 137 -0.44 -2.64 11.70
C ILE A 137 0.25 -1.26 11.65
N HIS A 138 0.45 -0.70 10.47
CA HIS A 138 1.04 0.62 10.29
C HIS A 138 0.10 1.74 10.77
N ASN A 139 -1.17 1.73 10.39
CA ASN A 139 -2.16 2.74 10.75
C ASN A 139 -2.42 2.77 12.26
N GLU A 140 -2.54 1.61 12.90
CA GLU A 140 -2.65 1.50 14.36
C GLU A 140 -1.44 2.16 15.06
N TRP A 141 -0.24 1.97 14.50
CA TRP A 141 0.96 2.62 15.02
C TRP A 141 0.98 4.13 14.74
N MET A 142 0.64 4.57 13.52
CA MET A 142 0.60 5.99 13.14
C MET A 142 -0.33 6.77 14.06
N ASN A 143 -1.55 6.28 14.25
CA ASN A 143 -2.56 6.93 15.09
C ASN A 143 -2.12 7.09 16.55
N LYS A 144 -1.23 6.20 17.03
CA LYS A 144 -0.71 6.23 18.40
C LYS A 144 0.56 7.07 18.56
N ASN A 145 1.43 7.09 17.56
CA ASN A 145 2.81 7.58 17.71
C ASN A 145 3.11 8.86 16.94
N ILE A 146 2.40 9.12 15.85
CA ILE A 146 2.56 10.34 15.08
C ILE A 146 1.39 11.26 15.44
N PRO A 147 1.66 12.47 15.96
CA PRO A 147 0.60 13.44 16.19
C PRO A 147 -0.18 13.62 14.90
N ALA A 148 -1.51 13.51 14.96
CA ALA A 148 -2.35 13.90 13.83
C ALA A 148 -1.85 15.26 13.36
N PRO A 149 -1.63 15.47 12.04
CA PRO A 149 -1.08 16.72 11.55
C PRO A 149 -1.96 17.84 12.10
N HIS A 150 -1.48 18.53 13.14
CA HIS A 150 -2.09 19.76 13.58
C HIS A 150 -2.21 20.59 12.32
N THR A 151 -3.41 21.07 12.05
CA THR A 151 -3.83 21.83 10.89
C THR A 151 -2.97 23.10 10.74
N ARG A 152 -1.68 22.95 10.43
CA ARG A 152 -0.73 24.02 10.12
C ARG A 152 -0.88 24.45 8.66
N LEU A 153 -1.84 23.87 7.93
CA LEU A 153 -2.38 24.46 6.71
C LEU A 153 -3.16 25.76 6.96
N ASN A 154 -3.48 26.11 8.22
CA ASN A 154 -4.04 27.42 8.57
C ASN A 154 -2.98 28.48 8.94
N ALA A 155 -1.68 28.14 8.95
CA ALA A 155 -0.61 29.11 9.26
C ALA A 155 -0.10 29.90 8.03
N PHE A 156 -0.60 29.61 6.83
CA PHE A 156 -0.41 30.43 5.62
C PHE A 156 -1.62 31.33 5.30
N ALA A 157 -2.48 31.59 6.29
CA ALA A 157 -3.40 32.73 6.24
C ALA A 157 -2.64 34.05 6.52
N LEU A 158 -1.59 34.32 5.75
CA LEU A 158 -0.92 35.62 5.69
C LEU A 158 -0.93 36.08 4.24
N GLN A 159 -1.95 36.90 3.95
CA GLN A 159 -1.97 38.01 3.02
C GLN A 159 -0.86 38.03 1.95
N GLY A 160 -1.15 37.44 0.81
CA GLY A 160 -0.45 37.68 -0.45
C GLY A 160 -1.45 37.68 -1.61
N PRO A 161 -1.29 38.53 -2.64
CA PRO A 161 -2.23 38.58 -3.75
C PRO A 161 -2.26 37.25 -4.49
N VAL A 162 -3.47 36.70 -4.64
CA VAL A 162 -3.77 35.44 -5.32
C VAL A 162 -3.27 35.50 -6.77
N GLN A 163 -2.15 34.83 -7.06
CA GLN A 163 -1.80 34.51 -8.43
C GLN A 163 -2.66 33.33 -8.90
N LYS A 164 -3.40 33.53 -9.99
CA LYS A 164 -4.16 32.47 -10.67
C LYS A 164 -3.23 31.30 -11.01
N PRO A 165 -3.60 30.05 -10.67
CA PRO A 165 -2.88 28.88 -11.17
C PRO A 165 -2.92 28.85 -12.71
N LEU A 166 -1.77 28.65 -13.33
CA LEU A 166 -1.67 28.36 -14.76
C LEU A 166 -2.32 26.99 -15.03
N THR A 167 -3.34 26.97 -15.88
CA THR A 167 -4.07 25.78 -16.29
C THR A 167 -3.13 24.84 -17.08
N PRO A 168 -3.02 23.54 -16.74
CA PRO A 168 -2.37 22.58 -17.62
C PRO A 168 -3.25 22.32 -18.86
N PRO A 169 -2.65 21.98 -20.01
CA PRO A 169 -3.41 21.74 -21.24
C PRO A 169 -4.33 20.51 -21.08
N PRO A 170 -5.54 20.52 -21.66
CA PRO A 170 -6.48 19.41 -21.53
C PRO A 170 -5.94 18.17 -22.25
N SER A 171 -5.72 17.09 -21.49
CA SER A 171 -5.42 15.77 -22.03
C SER A 171 -6.65 15.25 -22.77
N ARG A 172 -6.49 14.95 -24.07
CA ARG A 172 -7.51 14.30 -24.91
C ARG A 172 -7.49 12.80 -24.64
N VAL A 173 -8.32 12.33 -23.71
CA VAL A 173 -8.71 10.92 -23.63
C VAL A 173 -10.24 10.87 -23.46
N ALA A 174 -10.90 10.00 -24.23
CA ALA A 174 -12.35 9.88 -24.26
C ALA A 174 -12.92 9.42 -22.90
N PRO A 175 -14.11 9.90 -22.49
CA PRO A 175 -14.67 9.61 -21.17
C PRO A 175 -15.44 8.28 -21.18
N THR A 176 -14.83 7.22 -20.69
CA THR A 176 -15.58 6.24 -19.89
C THR A 176 -15.60 6.79 -18.46
N SER A 177 -16.79 7.10 -17.93
CA SER A 177 -16.97 7.79 -16.65
C SER A 177 -16.51 6.91 -15.47
N THR A 178 -15.21 6.84 -15.22
CA THR A 178 -14.61 6.28 -14.01
C THR A 178 -14.40 7.41 -13.00
N LYS A 179 -15.24 7.47 -11.95
CA LYS A 179 -15.08 8.47 -10.89
C LYS A 179 -14.27 7.86 -9.73
N PRO A 180 -13.23 8.55 -9.24
CA PRO A 180 -12.57 8.20 -7.98
C PRO A 180 -13.57 8.19 -6.82
N LEU A 181 -13.50 7.17 -5.97
CA LEU A 181 -14.30 7.11 -4.75
C LEU A 181 -13.71 8.06 -3.71
N THR A 182 -14.52 9.01 -3.24
CA THR A 182 -14.14 9.85 -2.09
C THR A 182 -14.31 9.05 -0.79
N PRO A 183 -13.57 9.36 0.29
CA PRO A 183 -13.73 8.67 1.58
C PRO A 183 -15.18 8.63 2.08
N ASN A 184 -15.92 9.74 1.91
CA ASN A 184 -17.34 9.83 2.26
C ASN A 184 -18.23 8.91 1.41
N ALA A 185 -17.87 8.68 0.14
CA ALA A 185 -18.56 7.75 -0.72
C ALA A 185 -18.29 6.30 -0.28
N VAL A 186 -17.06 5.97 0.10
CA VAL A 186 -16.69 4.64 0.62
C VAL A 186 -17.48 4.30 1.88
N ASP A 187 -17.53 5.19 2.86
CA ASP A 187 -18.31 4.96 4.09
C ASP A 187 -19.82 4.88 3.81
N GLY A 188 -20.32 5.64 2.85
CA GLY A 188 -21.70 5.55 2.38
C GLY A 188 -22.02 4.19 1.74
N ILE A 189 -21.11 3.65 0.94
CA ILE A 189 -21.23 2.35 0.26
C ILE A 189 -21.17 1.19 1.28
N LEU A 190 -20.25 1.25 2.24
CA LEU A 190 -20.09 0.22 3.28
C LEU A 190 -21.17 0.27 4.36
N SER A 191 -21.99 1.32 4.38
CA SER A 191 -23.09 1.46 5.31
C SER A 191 -24.10 0.31 5.17
N LYS A 192 -24.68 -0.10 6.31
CA LYS A 192 -25.68 -1.17 6.37
C LYS A 192 -26.86 -0.96 5.41
N ALA A 193 -27.20 0.29 5.10
CA ALA A 193 -28.32 0.65 4.23
C ALA A 193 -28.04 0.46 2.72
N LYS A 194 -26.77 0.40 2.31
CA LYS A 194 -26.36 0.32 0.89
C LYS A 194 -25.51 -0.92 0.58
N ARG A 195 -25.46 -1.87 1.51
CA ARG A 195 -24.64 -3.07 1.37
C ARG A 195 -25.04 -3.95 0.19
N ASP A 196 -26.32 -4.00 -0.15
CA ASP A 196 -26.81 -4.72 -1.33
C ASP A 196 -26.40 -4.05 -2.65
N ASP A 197 -26.07 -2.75 -2.63
CA ASP A 197 -25.58 -2.05 -3.81
C ASP A 197 -24.15 -2.47 -4.16
N LEU A 198 -23.34 -2.91 -3.18
CA LEU A 198 -21.99 -3.45 -3.41
C LEU A 198 -22.00 -4.69 -4.31
N LEU A 199 -23.05 -5.53 -4.21
CA LEU A 199 -23.21 -6.74 -5.02
C LEU A 199 -23.36 -6.45 -6.52
N LYS A 200 -23.68 -5.20 -6.88
CA LYS A 200 -23.88 -4.76 -8.26
C LYS A 200 -22.71 -3.95 -8.79
N MET A 201 -21.71 -3.68 -7.96
CA MET A 201 -20.60 -2.81 -8.32
C MET A 201 -19.40 -3.61 -8.80
N ARG A 202 -18.78 -3.09 -9.86
CA ARG A 202 -17.48 -3.51 -10.34
C ARG A 202 -16.47 -2.39 -10.08
N PHE A 203 -15.36 -2.76 -9.49
CA PHE A 203 -14.32 -1.81 -9.11
C PHE A 203 -13.05 -2.12 -9.88
N VAL A 204 -12.39 -1.09 -10.38
CA VAL A 204 -11.10 -1.23 -11.07
C VAL A 204 -10.05 -0.51 -10.23
N LEU A 205 -9.05 -1.25 -9.76
CA LEU A 205 -7.89 -0.66 -9.09
C LEU A 205 -7.03 0.07 -10.12
N GLU A 206 -6.89 1.38 -9.97
CA GLU A 206 -6.02 2.19 -10.82
C GLU A 206 -4.60 2.18 -10.23
N GLY A 207 -3.93 1.03 -10.33
CA GLY A 207 -2.53 0.90 -9.94
C GLY A 207 -1.60 1.65 -10.90
N ASN A 208 -0.57 2.32 -10.37
CA ASN A 208 0.55 2.87 -11.16
C ASN A 208 1.37 1.78 -11.91
N ILE A 209 1.08 0.51 -11.69
CA ILE A 209 1.74 -0.65 -12.27
C ILE A 209 0.70 -1.43 -13.06
N ALA A 210 1.02 -1.78 -14.31
CA ALA A 210 0.09 -2.44 -15.23
C ALA A 210 -0.47 -3.79 -14.74
N GLU A 211 0.15 -4.40 -13.73
CA GLU A 211 -0.18 -5.73 -13.19
C GLU A 211 -1.21 -5.71 -12.05
N ASP A 212 -1.53 -4.53 -11.49
CA ASP A 212 -2.58 -4.38 -10.45
C ASP A 212 -3.90 -3.86 -11.06
N ARG A 213 -3.97 -3.76 -12.39
CA ARG A 213 -5.22 -3.48 -13.12
C ARG A 213 -6.01 -4.77 -13.25
N GLY A 214 -7.18 -4.81 -12.62
CA GLY A 214 -8.15 -5.86 -12.82
C GLY A 214 -9.50 -5.48 -12.24
N VAL A 215 -10.55 -6.13 -12.74
CA VAL A 215 -11.92 -5.93 -12.26
C VAL A 215 -12.15 -6.73 -10.98
N TRP A 216 -12.63 -6.05 -9.95
CA TRP A 216 -13.08 -6.64 -8.69
C TRP A 216 -14.61 -6.59 -8.61
N GLU A 217 -15.23 -7.70 -8.21
CA GLU A 217 -16.68 -7.83 -8.08
C GLU A 217 -17.03 -8.43 -6.71
N VAL A 218 -17.96 -7.83 -5.97
CA VAL A 218 -18.42 -8.41 -4.70
C VAL A 218 -19.47 -9.47 -5.01
N GLU A 219 -19.10 -10.74 -4.89
CA GLU A 219 -19.99 -11.87 -5.19
C GLU A 219 -21.05 -12.06 -4.10
N SER A 220 -20.63 -11.96 -2.84
CA SER A 220 -21.53 -12.15 -1.70
C SER A 220 -21.00 -11.45 -0.45
N TYR A 221 -21.85 -11.30 0.55
CA TYR A 221 -21.41 -10.96 1.90
C TYR A 221 -22.15 -11.80 2.93
N CYS A 222 -21.52 -12.07 4.06
CA CYS A 222 -22.15 -12.73 5.20
C CYS A 222 -21.96 -11.93 6.48
N MET A 223 -23.01 -11.86 7.29
CA MET A 223 -22.93 -11.30 8.64
C MET A 223 -22.64 -12.42 9.62
N LYS A 224 -21.57 -12.26 10.41
CA LYS A 224 -21.28 -13.13 11.54
C LYS A 224 -22.23 -12.82 12.68
N ARG A 225 -22.38 -13.78 13.60
CA ARG A 225 -23.16 -13.59 14.84
C ARG A 225 -22.61 -12.48 15.74
N SER A 226 -21.33 -12.14 15.59
CA SER A 226 -20.68 -10.99 16.26
C SER A 226 -21.14 -9.63 15.75
N GLY A 227 -21.85 -9.57 14.62
CA GLY A 227 -22.18 -8.33 13.92
C GLY A 227 -21.17 -7.94 12.84
N ASP A 228 -20.00 -8.61 12.79
CA ASP A 228 -18.99 -8.36 11.76
C ASP A 228 -19.47 -8.84 10.39
N VAL A 229 -19.01 -8.16 9.34
CA VAL A 229 -19.34 -8.50 7.96
C VAL A 229 -18.11 -8.97 7.23
N VAL A 230 -18.28 -10.05 6.47
CA VAL A 230 -17.27 -10.56 5.54
C VAL A 230 -17.84 -10.46 4.13
N TYR A 231 -17.14 -9.76 3.26
CA TYR A 231 -17.42 -9.61 1.85
C TYR A 231 -16.56 -10.60 1.07
N ASN A 232 -17.16 -11.42 0.22
CA ASN A 232 -16.46 -12.31 -0.69
C ASN A 232 -16.31 -11.60 -2.03
N VAL A 233 -15.08 -11.27 -2.41
CA VAL A 233 -14.76 -10.45 -3.57
C VAL A 233 -14.01 -11.30 -4.60
N LEU A 234 -14.53 -11.35 -5.82
CA LEU A 234 -13.88 -11.95 -6.96
C LEU A 234 -12.91 -10.95 -7.59
N PHE A 235 -11.75 -11.45 -8.00
CA PHE A 235 -10.79 -10.73 -8.82
C PHE A 235 -10.76 -11.36 -10.21
N GLU A 236 -10.56 -10.54 -11.24
CA GLU A 236 -10.40 -10.98 -12.62
C GLU A 236 -9.42 -12.18 -12.71
N ASP A 237 -9.81 -13.21 -13.48
CA ASP A 237 -9.08 -14.47 -13.65
C ASP A 237 -8.89 -15.34 -12.39
N VAL A 238 -9.59 -15.05 -11.28
CA VAL A 238 -9.60 -15.86 -10.06
C VAL A 238 -11.01 -16.41 -9.78
N ASP A 239 -11.16 -17.73 -9.95
CA ASP A 239 -12.44 -18.44 -9.72
C ASP A 239 -12.86 -18.52 -8.23
N GLU A 240 -11.95 -18.21 -7.30
CA GLU A 240 -12.19 -18.31 -5.86
C GLU A 240 -12.36 -16.93 -5.22
N PRO A 241 -13.53 -16.64 -4.61
CA PRO A 241 -13.77 -15.38 -3.92
C PRO A 241 -12.81 -15.19 -2.74
N ILE A 242 -12.25 -13.98 -2.62
CA ILE A 242 -11.35 -13.58 -1.55
C ILE A 242 -12.19 -12.94 -0.44
N PRO A 243 -12.18 -13.48 0.80
CA PRO A 243 -12.91 -12.88 1.91
C PRO A 243 -12.20 -11.62 2.42
N HIS A 244 -12.96 -10.55 2.59
CA HIS A 244 -12.57 -9.23 3.07
C HIS A 244 -13.44 -8.84 4.25
N ASP A 245 -12.86 -8.29 5.32
CA ASP A 245 -13.64 -7.61 6.34
C ASP A 245 -13.99 -6.17 5.93
N GLU A 246 -14.70 -5.42 6.78
CA GLU A 246 -15.08 -4.04 6.45
C GLU A 246 -13.87 -3.10 6.32
N ALA A 247 -12.78 -3.35 7.06
CA ALA A 247 -11.56 -2.55 6.94
C ALA A 247 -10.83 -2.86 5.63
N ASP A 248 -10.76 -4.14 5.25
CA ASP A 248 -10.17 -4.59 4.00
C ASP A 248 -10.96 -4.07 2.79
N MET A 249 -12.29 -4.07 2.86
CA MET A 249 -13.14 -3.48 1.83
C MET A 249 -12.96 -1.95 1.72
N ARG A 250 -12.78 -1.26 2.85
CA ARG A 250 -12.54 0.19 2.84
C ARG A 250 -11.23 0.53 2.14
N LEU A 251 -10.19 -0.27 2.35
CA LEU A 251 -8.92 -0.18 1.63
C LEU A 251 -9.10 -0.44 0.13
N LEU A 252 -9.78 -1.54 -0.24
CA LEU A 252 -10.04 -1.88 -1.64
C LEU A 252 -10.77 -0.75 -2.39
N LEU A 253 -11.83 -0.21 -1.77
CA LEU A 253 -12.65 0.84 -2.36
C LEU A 253 -11.94 2.20 -2.44
N HIS A 254 -11.06 2.51 -1.50
CA HIS A 254 -10.31 3.77 -1.50
C HIS A 254 -9.37 3.88 -2.72
N ASP A 255 -8.80 2.75 -3.13
CA ASP A 255 -7.82 2.69 -4.22
C ASP A 255 -8.46 2.29 -5.57
N SER A 256 -9.80 2.28 -5.63
CA SER A 256 -10.58 1.86 -6.79
C SER A 256 -11.33 2.99 -7.49
N LEU A 257 -11.49 2.83 -8.81
CA LEU A 257 -12.46 3.52 -9.64
C LEU A 257 -13.73 2.66 -9.76
N VAL A 258 -14.91 3.28 -9.63
CA VAL A 258 -16.17 2.55 -9.89
C VAL A 258 -16.41 2.48 -11.40
N ALA A 259 -16.55 1.27 -11.92
CA ALA A 259 -17.21 1.03 -13.19
C ALA A 259 -18.68 0.74 -12.88
N VAL A 260 -19.56 1.66 -13.27
CA VAL A 260 -21.02 1.45 -13.23
C VAL A 260 -21.43 0.53 -14.38
#